data_AF-A0A1K1Z7N5-F1
#
_entry.id   AF-A0A1K1Z7N5-F1
#
_cell.length_a   1.000
_cell.length_b   1.000
_cell.length_c   1.000
_cell.angle_alpha   90.00
_cell.angle_beta   90.00
_cell.angle_gamma   90.00
#
_symmetry.space_group_name_H-M   'P 1'
#
loop_
_entity.id
_entity.type
_entity.pdbx_description
1 polymer ?
#
loop_
_entity_poly.entity_id
_entity_poly.type
_entity_poly.pdbx_seq_one_letter_code
_entity_poly.pdbx_strand_id
1 'polypeptide(L)'
;MRAADGREYLATLAVTGQGARCVYGKMWLHGAESDRFTPGEKPQVLVVDGRRLGLAVCYDAAVPQHAADTAALGIDAYVASTLYGPGPEQAVRRDGHMSRAALTHGVWAVLATSAGPSGTHDRTSGGSGIWAPDGTAVVQAGPEAGAVVSAAVGGARPVPGAS
;
A
#
# COMPACT_ATOMS: atom_id res chain seq x y z
N MET A 1 -10.46 12.85 -0.05
CA MET A 1 -10.37 13.93 0.97
C MET A 1 -10.47 15.26 0.25
N ARG A 2 -11.22 16.22 0.76
CA ARG A 2 -11.26 17.59 0.21
C ARG A 2 -10.51 18.52 1.16
N ALA A 3 -9.51 19.23 0.64
CA ALA A 3 -8.80 20.25 1.38
C ALA A 3 -9.64 21.53 1.46
N ALA A 4 -9.30 22.41 2.40
CA ALA A 4 -10.01 23.68 2.61
C ALA A 4 -9.92 24.62 1.39
N ASP A 5 -8.88 24.46 0.57
CA ASP A 5 -8.67 25.19 -0.69
C ASP A 5 -9.44 24.59 -1.88
N GLY A 6 -10.29 23.58 -1.64
CA GLY A 6 -11.12 22.94 -2.66
C GLY A 6 -10.46 21.77 -3.40
N ARG A 7 -9.17 21.51 -3.20
CA ARG A 7 -8.48 20.38 -3.86
C ARG A 7 -8.99 19.04 -3.35
N GLU A 8 -9.21 18.09 -4.27
CA GLU A 8 -9.61 16.72 -3.94
C GLU A 8 -8.41 15.77 -4.04
N TYR A 9 -8.31 14.83 -3.09
CA TYR A 9 -7.24 13.84 -3.04
C TYR A 9 -7.79 12.43 -2.89
N LEU A 10 -7.20 11.47 -3.59
CA LEU A 10 -7.25 10.06 -3.21
C LEU A 10 -6.29 9.89 -2.02
N ALA A 11 -6.79 9.40 -0.89
CA ALA A 11 -6.07 9.49 0.37
C ALA A 11 -6.30 8.29 1.29
N THR A 12 -5.30 7.99 2.10
CA THR A 12 -5.40 7.04 3.21
C THR A 12 -5.74 7.81 4.49
N LEU A 13 -6.69 7.28 5.25
CA LEU A 13 -7.08 7.80 6.56
C LEU A 13 -6.62 6.84 7.66
N ALA A 14 -6.01 7.36 8.72
CA ALA A 14 -5.84 6.62 9.96
C ALA A 14 -7.06 6.88 10.84
N VAL A 15 -7.74 5.82 11.25
CA VAL A 15 -8.92 5.87 12.12
C VAL A 15 -8.56 5.27 13.46
N THR A 16 -8.82 6.03 14.53
CA THR A 16 -8.52 5.65 15.92
C THR A 16 -9.71 5.96 16.81
N GLY A 17 -9.65 5.58 18.09
CA GLY A 17 -10.66 5.99 19.08
C GLY A 17 -10.79 7.53 19.24
N GLN A 18 -9.80 8.30 18.78
CA GLN A 18 -9.82 9.77 18.78
C GLN A 18 -10.42 10.37 17.49
N GLY A 19 -10.82 9.53 16.52
CA GLY A 19 -11.35 9.93 15.24
C GLY A 19 -10.46 9.56 14.05
N ALA A 20 -10.79 10.12 12.89
CA ALA A 20 -10.12 9.86 11.62
C ALA A 20 -9.28 11.06 11.17
N ARG A 21 -8.07 10.82 10.65
CA ARG A 21 -7.20 11.84 10.07
C ARG A 21 -6.58 11.38 8.76
N CYS A 22 -6.38 12.31 7.83
CA CYS A 22 -5.63 12.03 6.61
C CYS A 22 -4.15 11.82 6.94
N VAL A 23 -3.57 10.72 6.44
CA VAL A 23 -2.17 10.34 6.70
C VAL A 23 -1.35 10.21 5.43
N TYR A 24 -2.00 10.08 4.28
CA TYR A 24 -1.32 9.98 2.99
C TYR A 24 -2.24 10.41 1.86
N GLY A 25 -1.69 11.09 0.85
CA GLY A 25 -2.35 11.37 -0.42
C GLY A 25 -1.61 10.63 -1.54
N LYS A 26 -2.35 9.92 -2.40
CA LYS A 26 -1.82 9.19 -3.55
C LYS A 26 -0.95 10.10 -4.40
N MET A 27 0.30 9.70 -4.64
CA MET A 27 1.26 10.54 -5.37
C MET A 27 1.14 10.35 -6.88
N TRP A 28 0.95 9.11 -7.33
CA TRP A 28 0.96 8.77 -8.74
C TRP A 28 -0.44 8.48 -9.24
N LEU A 29 -1.11 9.51 -9.75
CA LEU A 29 -2.46 9.38 -10.34
C LEU A 29 -2.43 8.54 -11.62
N HIS A 30 -3.54 7.85 -11.90
CA HIS A 30 -3.68 6.95 -13.04
C HIS A 30 -4.94 7.26 -13.86
N GLY A 31 -4.77 7.44 -15.17
CA GLY A 31 -5.88 7.66 -16.10
C GLY A 31 -6.71 8.90 -15.73
N ALA A 32 -8.03 8.72 -15.69
CA ALA A 32 -9.00 9.78 -15.41
C ALA A 32 -8.93 10.35 -13.97
N GLU A 33 -8.12 9.76 -13.09
CA GLU A 33 -7.87 10.36 -11.77
C GLU A 33 -7.23 11.74 -11.89
N SER A 34 -6.36 11.95 -12.88
CA SER A 34 -5.66 13.22 -13.12
C SER A 34 -6.59 14.37 -13.53
N ASP A 35 -7.81 14.05 -14.00
CA ASP A 35 -8.80 15.05 -14.40
C ASP A 35 -9.49 15.70 -13.20
N ARG A 36 -9.37 15.08 -12.01
CA ARG A 36 -10.15 15.45 -10.82
C ARG A 36 -9.32 15.59 -9.56
N PHE A 37 -8.36 14.69 -9.34
CA PHE A 37 -7.62 14.63 -8.09
C PHE A 37 -6.28 15.36 -8.19
N THR A 38 -5.84 15.89 -7.07
CA THR A 38 -4.50 16.46 -6.89
C THR A 38 -3.57 15.35 -6.38
N PRO A 39 -2.36 15.20 -6.95
CA PRO A 39 -1.38 14.26 -6.43
C PRO A 39 -0.87 14.70 -5.05
N GLY A 40 -0.57 13.73 -4.20
CA GLY A 40 0.23 13.95 -2.99
C GLY A 40 1.67 14.35 -3.35
N GLU A 41 2.27 15.18 -2.51
CA GLU A 41 3.57 15.81 -2.82
C GLU A 41 4.78 14.96 -2.44
N LYS A 42 4.63 14.07 -1.45
CA LYS A 42 5.74 13.30 -0.89
C LYS A 42 5.29 11.99 -0.25
N PRO A 43 6.19 10.99 -0.13
CA PRO A 43 5.91 9.78 0.62
C PRO A 43 5.60 10.10 2.08
N GLN A 44 4.82 9.24 2.72
CA GLN A 44 4.44 9.39 4.13
C GLN A 44 4.66 8.09 4.89
N VAL A 45 5.02 8.26 6.17
CA VAL A 45 5.18 7.16 7.13
C VAL A 45 4.17 7.33 8.25
N LEU A 46 3.39 6.29 8.50
CA LEU A 46 2.57 6.17 9.70
C LEU A 46 3.31 5.31 10.73
N VAL A 47 3.47 5.82 11.95
CA VAL A 47 4.06 5.04 13.05
C VAL A 47 2.96 4.41 13.90
N VAL A 48 3.01 3.09 14.06
CA VAL A 48 2.08 2.31 14.91
C VAL A 48 2.91 1.37 15.78
N ASP A 49 2.78 1.49 17.11
CA ASP A 49 3.53 0.68 18.08
C ASP A 49 5.05 0.59 17.79
N GLY A 50 5.64 1.72 17.43
CA GLY A 50 7.06 1.84 17.08
C GLY A 50 7.43 1.34 15.67
N ARG A 51 6.49 0.77 14.91
CA ARG A 51 6.68 0.34 13.52
C ARG A 51 6.42 1.45 12.54
N ARG A 52 7.30 1.60 11.56
CA ARG A 52 7.24 2.63 10.52
C ARG A 52 6.61 2.04 9.26
N LEU A 53 5.38 2.46 8.96
CA LEU A 53 4.59 1.98 7.83
C LEU A 53 4.62 3.01 6.69
N GLY A 54 5.31 2.69 5.59
CA GLY A 54 5.26 3.48 4.36
C GLY A 54 3.93 3.24 3.64
N LEU A 55 3.28 4.31 3.18
CA LEU A 55 1.92 4.22 2.63
C LEU A 55 1.89 4.39 1.11
N ALA A 56 1.07 3.58 0.45
CA ALA A 56 0.86 3.60 -0.99
C ALA A 56 -0.60 3.35 -1.37
N VAL A 57 -1.06 3.99 -2.45
CA VAL A 57 -2.41 3.82 -2.98
C VAL A 57 -2.35 3.39 -4.45
N CYS A 58 -2.88 2.20 -4.72
CA CYS A 58 -3.12 1.66 -6.06
C CYS A 58 -1.88 1.77 -6.97
N TYR A 59 -1.91 2.69 -7.93
CA TYR A 59 -0.88 2.87 -8.94
C TYR A 59 0.49 3.27 -8.36
N ASP A 60 0.55 3.83 -7.14
CA ASP A 60 1.81 4.06 -6.43
C ASP A 60 2.66 2.77 -6.37
N ALA A 61 2.04 1.61 -6.13
CA ALA A 61 2.73 0.32 -6.06
C ALA A 61 3.34 -0.14 -7.39
N ALA A 62 2.87 0.41 -8.51
CA ALA A 62 3.41 0.11 -9.84
C ALA A 62 4.62 1.01 -10.19
N VAL A 63 4.93 2.03 -9.38
CA VAL A 63 5.99 3.00 -9.67
C VAL A 63 7.22 2.70 -8.80
N PRO A 64 8.33 2.19 -9.39
CA PRO A 64 9.53 1.85 -8.62
C PRO A 64 10.11 3.03 -7.82
N GLN A 65 10.02 4.25 -8.36
CA GLN A 65 10.48 5.45 -7.67
C GLN A 65 9.67 5.72 -6.39
N HIS A 66 8.36 5.47 -6.39
CA HIS A 66 7.55 5.63 -5.18
C HIS A 66 8.03 4.68 -4.07
N ALA A 67 8.24 3.40 -4.39
CA ALA A 67 8.75 2.42 -3.44
C ALA A 67 10.12 2.83 -2.90
N ALA A 68 11.02 3.30 -3.77
CA ALA A 68 12.35 3.76 -3.38
C ALA A 68 12.30 4.99 -2.46
N ASP A 69 11.55 6.03 -2.83
CA ASP A 69 11.43 7.26 -2.04
C ASP A 69 10.75 6.97 -0.69
N THR A 70 9.77 6.07 -0.66
CA THR A 70 9.11 5.64 0.58
C THR A 70 10.05 4.84 1.47
N ALA A 71 10.80 3.89 0.91
CA ALA A 71 11.76 3.07 1.65
C ALA A 71 12.91 3.90 2.22
N ALA A 72 13.34 4.95 1.52
CA ALA A 72 14.37 5.88 1.99
C ALA A 72 13.98 6.60 3.31
N LEU A 73 12.70 6.61 3.68
CA LEU A 73 12.24 7.11 4.98
C LEU A 73 12.45 6.12 6.14
N GLY A 74 13.13 4.99 5.88
CA GLY A 74 13.46 3.99 6.89
C GLY A 74 12.23 3.26 7.42
N ILE A 75 11.38 2.76 6.52
CA ILE A 75 10.16 2.01 6.87
C ILE A 75 10.49 0.57 7.25
N ASP A 76 9.67 -0.03 8.12
CA ASP A 76 9.69 -1.47 8.39
C ASP A 76 8.81 -2.23 7.39
N ALA A 77 7.73 -1.59 6.91
CA ALA A 77 6.80 -2.19 5.97
C ALA A 77 6.27 -1.18 4.95
N TYR A 78 6.16 -1.60 3.69
CA TYR A 78 5.46 -0.93 2.62
C TYR A 78 4.01 -1.43 2.56
N VAL A 79 3.06 -0.56 2.89
CA VAL A 79 1.64 -0.88 3.04
C VAL A 79 0.84 -0.25 1.91
N ALA A 80 0.27 -1.08 1.04
CA ALA A 80 -0.46 -0.66 -0.14
C ALA A 80 -1.94 -1.03 -0.06
N SER A 81 -2.81 -0.07 -0.39
CA SER A 81 -4.23 -0.32 -0.66
C SER A 81 -4.50 -0.19 -2.16
N THR A 82 -4.97 -1.24 -2.84
CA THR A 82 -5.01 -1.27 -4.31
C THR A 82 -6.31 -1.84 -4.88
N LEU A 83 -6.47 -1.71 -6.20
CA LEU A 83 -7.40 -2.50 -6.99
C LEU A 83 -6.63 -2.95 -8.23
N TYR A 84 -6.68 -4.24 -8.53
CA TYR A 84 -6.24 -4.80 -9.80
C TYR A 84 -7.43 -5.46 -10.49
N GLY A 85 -7.47 -5.35 -11.82
CA GLY A 85 -8.52 -5.94 -12.65
C GLY A 85 -8.54 -7.47 -12.55
N PRO A 86 -9.48 -8.13 -13.25
CA PRO A 86 -9.62 -9.58 -13.20
C PRO A 86 -8.50 -10.29 -13.97
N GLY A 87 -8.37 -11.59 -13.67
CA GLY A 87 -7.57 -12.52 -14.47
C GLY A 87 -6.14 -12.72 -13.97
N PRO A 88 -5.47 -13.78 -14.46
CA PRO A 88 -4.17 -14.22 -13.97
C PRO A 88 -3.06 -13.20 -14.22
N GLU A 89 -3.11 -12.45 -15.33
CA GLU A 89 -2.11 -11.43 -15.63
C GLU A 89 -2.10 -10.30 -14.60
N GLN A 90 -3.29 -9.88 -14.15
CA GLN A 90 -3.43 -8.84 -13.14
C GLN A 90 -2.99 -9.34 -11.76
N ALA A 91 -3.26 -10.61 -11.44
CA ALA A 91 -2.74 -11.25 -10.23
C ALA A 91 -1.20 -11.32 -10.25
N VAL A 92 -0.58 -11.72 -11.37
CA VAL A 92 0.88 -11.75 -11.52
C VAL A 92 1.49 -10.34 -11.41
N ARG A 93 0.85 -9.32 -12.00
CA ARG A 93 1.30 -7.92 -11.87
C ARG A 93 1.23 -7.45 -10.41
N ARG A 94 0.10 -7.69 -9.73
CA ARG A 94 -0.10 -7.37 -8.32
C ARG A 94 1.00 -8.00 -7.45
N ASP A 95 1.22 -9.30 -7.59
CA ASP A 95 2.18 -10.04 -6.77
C ASP A 95 3.61 -9.60 -7.09
N GLY A 96 3.90 -9.34 -8.38
CA GLY A 96 5.19 -8.82 -8.83
C GLY A 96 5.51 -7.44 -8.25
N HIS A 97 4.55 -6.53 -8.17
CA HIS A 97 4.78 -5.21 -7.54
C HIS A 97 5.15 -5.35 -6.06
N MET A 98 4.46 -6.23 -5.32
CA MET A 98 4.69 -6.40 -3.88
C MET A 98 5.97 -7.15 -3.57
N SER A 99 6.23 -8.24 -4.27
CA SER A 99 7.48 -8.99 -4.15
C SER A 99 8.69 -8.10 -4.47
N ARG A 100 8.61 -7.29 -5.54
CA ARG A 100 9.69 -6.36 -5.93
C ARG A 100 9.93 -5.27 -4.90
N ALA A 101 8.87 -4.63 -4.38
CA ALA A 101 9.01 -3.60 -3.35
C ALA A 101 9.68 -4.17 -2.09
N ALA A 102 9.25 -5.37 -1.66
CA ALA A 102 9.83 -6.03 -0.49
C ALA A 102 11.31 -6.40 -0.70
N LEU A 103 11.62 -7.16 -1.77
CA LEU A 103 12.97 -7.63 -2.08
C LEU A 103 13.96 -6.49 -2.32
N THR A 104 13.57 -5.47 -3.09
CA THR A 104 14.49 -4.39 -3.50
C THR A 104 14.91 -3.54 -2.30
N HIS A 105 14.02 -3.37 -1.33
CA HIS A 105 14.23 -2.46 -0.21
C HIS A 105 14.46 -3.16 1.12
N GLY A 106 14.38 -4.50 1.17
CA GLY A 106 14.58 -5.27 2.39
C GLY A 106 13.55 -4.95 3.46
N VAL A 107 12.30 -4.71 3.07
CA VAL A 107 11.17 -4.36 3.94
C VAL A 107 10.03 -5.35 3.78
N TRP A 108 9.15 -5.44 4.76
CA TRP A 108 7.90 -6.16 4.58
C TRP A 108 7.02 -5.46 3.54
N ALA A 109 6.25 -6.19 2.75
CA ALA A 109 5.16 -5.60 1.97
C ALA A 109 3.81 -6.16 2.45
N VAL A 110 2.83 -5.28 2.63
CA VAL A 110 1.47 -5.63 3.06
C VAL A 110 0.50 -5.05 2.06
N LEU A 111 -0.35 -5.91 1.50
CA LEU A 111 -1.34 -5.53 0.50
C LEU A 111 -2.75 -5.76 1.02
N ALA A 112 -3.56 -4.71 1.01
CA ALA A 112 -5.01 -4.83 0.97
C ALA A 112 -5.49 -4.49 -0.45
N THR A 113 -6.23 -5.39 -1.07
CA THR A 113 -6.75 -5.17 -2.42
C THR A 113 -8.19 -5.66 -2.55
N SER A 114 -8.97 -5.00 -3.41
CA SER A 114 -10.35 -5.39 -3.67
C SER A 114 -10.44 -6.83 -4.16
N ALA A 115 -11.45 -7.54 -3.66
CA ALA A 115 -11.85 -8.88 -4.06
C ALA A 115 -13.35 -8.88 -4.39
N GLY A 116 -13.76 -9.62 -5.43
CA GLY A 116 -15.12 -9.54 -5.97
C GLY A 116 -15.39 -8.30 -6.83
N PRO A 117 -16.66 -7.94 -7.08
CA PRO A 117 -17.03 -6.79 -7.90
C PRO A 117 -16.62 -5.46 -7.27
N SER A 118 -16.03 -4.55 -8.06
CA SER A 118 -15.64 -3.22 -7.59
C SER A 118 -15.53 -2.21 -8.74
N GLY A 119 -16.21 -1.08 -8.60
CA GLY A 119 -16.25 -0.04 -9.64
C GLY A 119 -16.84 -0.58 -10.94
N THR A 120 -16.09 -0.46 -12.05
CA THR A 120 -16.48 -0.97 -13.37
C THR A 120 -16.12 -2.43 -13.60
N HIS A 121 -15.48 -3.09 -12.62
CA HIS A 121 -15.08 -4.49 -12.75
C HIS A 121 -16.11 -5.40 -12.09
N ASP A 122 -16.60 -6.39 -12.84
CA ASP A 122 -17.45 -7.47 -12.34
C ASP A 122 -16.69 -8.41 -11.39
N ARG A 123 -15.37 -8.53 -11.57
CA ARG A 123 -14.44 -9.19 -10.66
C ARG A 123 -13.11 -8.44 -10.59
N THR A 124 -12.45 -8.53 -9.45
CA THR A 124 -11.09 -8.02 -9.22
C THR A 124 -10.16 -9.18 -8.87
N SER A 125 -8.85 -8.93 -8.90
CA SER A 125 -7.87 -10.00 -8.66
C SER A 125 -7.92 -10.64 -7.26
N GLY A 126 -8.48 -9.93 -6.26
CA GLY A 126 -8.31 -10.26 -4.84
C GLY A 126 -6.84 -10.44 -4.47
N GLY A 127 -6.53 -11.40 -3.60
CA GLY A 127 -5.12 -11.71 -3.29
C GLY A 127 -4.42 -10.71 -2.38
N SER A 128 -5.14 -10.13 -1.41
CA SER A 128 -4.53 -9.43 -0.28
C SER A 128 -3.52 -10.35 0.40
N GLY A 129 -2.38 -9.83 0.87
CA GLY A 129 -1.28 -10.67 1.31
C GLY A 129 -0.16 -9.94 2.02
N ILE A 130 0.83 -10.71 2.45
CA ILE A 130 2.03 -10.23 3.15
C ILE A 130 3.25 -10.91 2.53
N TRP A 131 4.26 -10.11 2.17
CA TRP A 131 5.54 -10.57 1.64
C TRP A 131 6.68 -10.23 2.60
N ALA A 132 7.58 -11.19 2.77
CA ALA A 132 8.79 -11.03 3.57
C ALA A 132 9.82 -10.15 2.84
N PRO A 133 10.83 -9.60 3.57
CA PRO A 133 11.91 -8.79 2.98
C PRO A 133 12.72 -9.44 1.86
N ASP A 134 12.64 -10.76 1.68
CA ASP A 134 13.25 -11.48 0.56
C ASP A 134 12.34 -11.59 -0.68
N GLY A 135 11.17 -10.94 -0.64
CA GLY A 135 10.17 -10.96 -1.71
C GLY A 135 9.24 -12.18 -1.71
N THR A 136 9.39 -13.11 -0.77
CA THR A 136 8.55 -14.32 -0.68
C THR A 136 7.19 -13.99 -0.09
N ALA A 137 6.11 -14.47 -0.70
CA ALA A 137 4.76 -14.38 -0.12
C ALA A 137 4.67 -15.30 1.10
N VAL A 138 4.39 -14.72 2.28
CA VAL A 138 4.23 -15.46 3.54
C VAL A 138 2.80 -15.98 3.69
N VAL A 139 1.83 -15.14 3.36
CA VAL A 139 0.42 -15.49 3.36
C VAL A 139 -0.32 -14.65 2.32
N GLN A 140 -1.29 -15.25 1.63
CA GLN A 140 -2.09 -14.57 0.62
C GLN A 140 -3.50 -15.13 0.60
N ALA A 141 -4.49 -14.25 0.51
CA ALA A 141 -5.89 -14.59 0.34
C ALA A 141 -6.16 -15.08 -1.10
N GLY A 142 -7.33 -15.71 -1.29
CA GLY A 142 -7.85 -16.00 -2.62
C GLY A 142 -8.43 -14.75 -3.33
N PRO A 143 -9.03 -14.93 -4.52
CA PRO A 143 -9.71 -13.86 -5.26
C PRO A 143 -11.09 -13.50 -4.69
N GLU A 144 -11.63 -14.31 -3.76
CA GLU A 144 -12.97 -14.17 -3.21
C GLU A 144 -13.07 -13.11 -2.11
N ALA A 145 -14.22 -12.44 -2.05
CA ALA A 145 -14.49 -11.40 -1.07
C ALA A 145 -14.62 -11.97 0.36
N GLY A 146 -14.32 -11.13 1.35
CA GLY A 146 -14.50 -11.45 2.78
C GLY A 146 -13.36 -12.23 3.44
N ALA A 147 -12.33 -12.64 2.68
CA ALA A 147 -11.15 -13.27 3.24
C ALA A 147 -10.27 -12.27 4.01
N VAL A 148 -9.70 -12.73 5.12
CA VAL A 148 -8.69 -12.01 5.91
C VAL A 148 -7.52 -12.94 6.12
N VAL A 149 -6.30 -12.41 5.95
CA VAL A 149 -5.05 -13.10 6.24
C VAL A 149 -4.20 -12.29 7.19
N SER A 150 -3.41 -12.97 8.01
CA SER A 150 -2.49 -12.34 8.97
C SER A 150 -1.22 -13.16 9.10
N ALA A 151 -0.12 -12.47 9.45
CA ALA A 151 1.15 -13.08 9.76
C ALA A 151 1.83 -12.29 10.87
N ALA A 152 2.61 -12.98 11.71
CA ALA A 152 3.51 -12.33 12.65
C ALA A 152 4.76 -11.85 11.91
N VAL A 153 5.03 -10.54 11.96
CA VAL A 153 6.24 -9.94 11.39
C VAL A 153 7.30 -9.78 12.48
N GLY A 154 8.55 -10.15 12.18
CA GLY A 154 9.66 -10.12 13.15
C GLY A 154 9.94 -8.73 13.76
N GLY A 155 10.78 -8.68 14.79
CA GLY A 155 11.13 -7.48 15.57
C GLY A 155 11.61 -6.28 14.73
N ALA A 156 11.43 -5.06 15.23
CA ALA A 156 11.82 -3.83 14.53
C ALA A 156 13.34 -3.79 14.38
N ARG A 157 13.84 -3.19 13.30
CA ARG A 157 15.28 -2.92 13.19
C ARG A 157 15.68 -2.01 14.35
N PRO A 158 16.78 -2.28 15.08
CA PRO A 158 17.28 -1.35 16.08
C PRO A 158 17.49 0.04 15.45
N VAL A 159 17.01 1.08 16.11
CA VAL A 159 17.25 2.46 15.66
C VAL A 159 18.75 2.74 15.84
N PRO A 160 19.51 3.06 14.78
CA PRO A 160 20.90 3.44 14.94
C PRO A 160 20.97 4.78 15.68
N GLY A 161 21.63 4.83 16.85
CA GLY A 161 21.99 6.09 17.52
C GLY A 161 21.20 6.48 18.78
N ALA A 162 20.46 5.58 19.41
CA ALA A 162 20.06 5.76 20.80
C ALA A 162 21.14 5.15 21.71
N SER A 163 22.16 5.95 22.02
CA SER A 163 23.12 5.73 23.12
C SER A 163 22.98 6.85 24.13
#